data_AF-A0A1G3I799-F1
#
_entry.id   AF-A0A1G3I799-F1
#
_cell.length_a   1.000
_cell.length_b   1.000
_cell.length_c   1.000
_cell.angle_alpha   90.00
_cell.angle_beta   90.00
_cell.angle_gamma   90.00
#
_symmetry.space_group_name_H-M   'P 1'
#
loop_
_entity.id
_entity.type
_entity.pdbx_description
1 polymer ?
#
loop_
_entity_poly.entity_id
_entity_poly.type
_entity_poly.pdbx_seq_one_letter_code
_entity_poly.pdbx_strand_id
1 'polypeptide(L)'
;MNRNEYTLRRIFLFMAAALITAMAATGAMAANPCAPVAANPCAAMPGIDSKLVTRPAGTSLFKGDPASLAKEGERLFKDQKLSTNGLSCSSCHEDNKAFMPGFAEPYPHFVAMAAEMGKVKSVHLDEMVQFCMVAPMEAKPLAWESRELAALAAYVGELQKKFQSKVMNPCAKQ
;
A
#
# COMPACT_ATOMS: atom_id res chain seq x y z
N MET A 1 22.51 -68.65 33.01
CA MET A 1 22.28 -69.34 34.30
C MET A 1 22.12 -68.28 35.38
N ASN A 2 20.99 -68.35 36.11
CA ASN A 2 20.62 -67.76 37.42
C ASN A 2 20.68 -66.24 37.64
N ARG A 3 19.58 -65.53 37.98
CA ARG A 3 18.60 -65.57 39.12
C ARG A 3 19.08 -64.82 40.37
N ASN A 4 18.21 -63.90 40.82
CA ASN A 4 18.08 -63.27 42.14
C ASN A 4 19.23 -62.31 42.54
N GLU A 5 18.98 -61.12 43.08
CA GLU A 5 18.33 -60.91 44.39
C GLU A 5 17.48 -59.62 44.42
N TYR A 6 16.23 -59.81 44.85
CA TYR A 6 15.32 -58.79 45.34
C TYR A 6 15.72 -58.40 46.77
N THR A 7 15.90 -57.12 47.07
CA THR A 7 15.66 -56.60 48.44
C THR A 7 15.23 -55.13 48.35
N LEU A 8 13.94 -54.85 48.20
CA LEU A 8 13.01 -54.54 49.30
C LEU A 8 13.53 -53.47 50.29
N ARG A 9 13.07 -52.22 50.13
CA ARG A 9 12.38 -51.39 51.16
C ARG A 9 12.25 -49.95 50.65
N ARG A 10 11.07 -49.45 50.30
CA ARG A 10 9.93 -49.08 51.15
C ARG A 10 9.97 -47.60 51.60
N ILE A 11 8.98 -46.87 51.07
CA ILE A 11 8.11 -45.86 51.72
C ILE A 11 8.43 -44.37 51.46
N PHE A 12 7.32 -43.65 51.22
CA PHE A 12 7.01 -42.21 51.32
C PHE A 12 7.04 -41.42 49.99
N LEU A 13 5.92 -41.33 49.23
CA LEU A 13 4.82 -40.35 49.38
C LEU A 13 5.33 -38.91 49.55
N PHE A 14 5.25 -38.07 48.51
CA PHE A 14 4.91 -36.63 48.50
C PHE A 14 4.85 -36.22 47.00
N MET A 15 3.66 -36.08 46.41
CA MET A 15 2.87 -34.83 46.31
C MET A 15 3.27 -33.95 45.11
N ALA A 16 2.22 -33.40 44.48
CA ALA A 16 2.17 -32.26 43.57
C ALA A 16 2.50 -32.49 42.08
N ALA A 17 1.45 -32.85 41.35
CA ALA A 17 1.25 -32.41 39.98
C ALA A 17 1.18 -30.87 39.91
N ALA A 18 1.84 -30.28 38.91
CA ALA A 18 1.58 -28.91 38.48
C ALA A 18 1.35 -28.91 36.97
N LEU A 19 0.07 -28.81 36.60
CA LEU A 19 -0.43 -28.52 35.26
C LEU A 19 0.00 -27.10 34.87
N ILE A 20 0.84 -26.98 33.85
CA ILE A 20 1.10 -25.69 33.19
C ILE A 20 0.11 -25.58 32.03
N THR A 21 -1.05 -24.98 32.29
CA THR A 21 -1.95 -24.46 31.25
C THR A 21 -1.43 -23.10 30.81
N ALA A 22 -0.80 -23.03 29.63
CA ALA A 22 -0.52 -21.77 28.96
C ALA A 22 -1.65 -21.48 27.95
N MET A 23 -2.64 -20.72 28.38
CA MET A 23 -3.54 -19.98 27.50
C MET A 23 -3.06 -18.53 27.43
N ALA A 24 -2.52 -18.10 26.29
CA ALA A 24 -2.47 -16.69 25.89
C ALA A 24 -2.13 -16.59 24.39
N ALA A 25 -3.14 -16.68 23.53
CA ALA A 25 -3.10 -16.06 22.21
C ALA A 25 -4.26 -15.07 22.14
N THR A 26 -4.07 -13.92 22.78
CA THR A 26 -4.89 -12.73 22.53
C THR A 26 -4.69 -12.31 21.08
N GLY A 27 -5.78 -12.31 20.33
CA GLY A 27 -5.80 -12.03 18.90
C GLY A 27 -5.26 -10.64 18.55
N ALA A 28 -4.43 -10.60 17.51
CA ALA A 28 -4.28 -9.41 16.70
C ALA A 28 -5.59 -9.22 15.93
N MET A 29 -6.44 -8.31 16.39
CA MET A 29 -7.50 -7.74 15.56
C MET A 29 -6.80 -7.04 14.39
N ALA A 30 -6.84 -7.65 13.21
CA ALA A 30 -6.52 -6.95 11.97
C ALA A 30 -7.42 -5.72 11.91
N ALA A 31 -6.84 -4.52 12.03
CA ALA A 31 -7.57 -3.29 11.82
C ALA A 31 -8.18 -3.34 10.41
N ASN A 32 -9.49 -3.21 10.32
CA ASN A 32 -10.19 -3.17 9.03
C ASN A 32 -9.76 -1.88 8.31
N PRO A 33 -9.05 -1.96 7.17
CA PRO A 33 -8.60 -0.78 6.43
C PRO A 33 -9.78 0.05 5.87
N CYS A 34 -11.02 -0.43 6.02
CA CYS A 34 -12.24 0.19 5.53
C CYS A 34 -13.22 0.65 6.65
N ALA A 35 -12.79 0.76 7.91
CA ALA A 35 -13.61 1.45 8.93
C ALA A 35 -13.81 2.94 8.53
N PRO A 36 -14.93 3.60 8.88
CA PRO A 36 -15.18 4.98 8.47
C PRO A 36 -14.17 5.89 9.17
N VAL A 37 -13.12 6.25 8.43
CA VAL A 37 -12.02 7.05 8.93
C VAL A 37 -12.39 8.51 8.82
N ALA A 38 -12.54 9.20 9.95
CA ALA A 38 -12.48 10.66 10.00
C ALA A 38 -11.05 11.20 9.72
N ALA A 39 -10.13 10.35 9.27
CA ALA A 39 -8.75 10.67 8.91
C ALA A 39 -8.37 9.92 7.62
N ASN A 40 -7.80 10.59 6.63
CA ASN A 40 -7.29 9.94 5.42
C ASN A 40 -6.34 8.78 5.84
N PRO A 41 -6.55 7.51 5.44
CA PRO A 41 -5.66 6.40 5.81
C PRO A 41 -4.23 6.59 5.28
N CYS A 42 -4.04 7.47 4.29
CA CYS A 42 -2.72 7.91 3.84
C CYS A 42 -2.11 9.04 4.68
N ALA A 43 -2.79 9.61 5.66
CA ALA A 43 -2.22 10.65 6.55
C ALA A 43 -1.49 10.06 7.77
N ALA A 44 -1.69 8.78 8.06
CA ALA A 44 -1.26 8.14 9.31
C ALA A 44 0.08 7.39 9.25
N MET A 45 0.83 7.48 8.14
CA MET A 45 2.10 6.75 7.97
C MET A 45 3.31 7.63 8.30
N PRO A 46 4.46 7.03 8.71
CA PRO A 46 5.70 7.77 8.90
C PRO A 46 6.09 8.56 7.65
N GLY A 47 6.74 9.71 7.85
CA GLY A 47 7.20 10.56 6.75
C GLY A 47 8.16 9.83 5.82
N ILE A 48 8.08 10.15 4.53
CA ILE A 48 8.93 9.54 3.49
C ILE A 48 9.98 10.55 3.02
N ASP A 49 11.18 10.07 2.67
CA ASP A 49 12.18 10.94 2.06
C ASP A 49 11.69 11.40 0.69
N SER A 50 11.39 12.70 0.59
CA SER A 50 10.95 13.36 -0.64
C SER A 50 11.80 13.00 -1.86
N LYS A 51 13.11 12.78 -1.70
CA LYS A 51 14.01 12.46 -2.82
C LYS A 51 13.68 11.15 -3.53
N LEU A 52 12.99 10.23 -2.87
CA LEU A 52 12.57 8.96 -3.45
C LEU A 52 11.33 9.10 -4.36
N VAL A 53 10.55 10.15 -4.16
CA VAL A 53 9.21 10.31 -4.73
C VAL A 53 9.03 11.62 -5.51
N THR A 54 10.02 12.52 -5.47
CA THR A 54 10.09 13.70 -6.33
C THR A 54 11.07 13.47 -7.47
N ARG A 55 10.68 13.85 -8.67
CA ARG A 55 11.46 13.63 -9.87
C ARG A 55 12.73 14.49 -9.87
N PRO A 56 13.93 13.90 -10.00
CA PRO A 56 15.16 14.66 -10.10
C PRO A 56 15.19 15.56 -11.34
N ALA A 57 15.76 16.75 -11.20
CA ALA A 57 15.95 17.67 -12.32
C ALA A 57 16.74 17.00 -13.47
N GLY A 58 16.30 17.23 -14.70
CA GLY A 58 16.93 16.67 -15.90
C GLY A 58 16.50 15.24 -16.25
N THR A 59 15.64 14.60 -15.45
CA THR A 59 15.04 13.30 -15.80
C THR A 59 13.70 13.48 -16.51
N SER A 60 13.32 12.48 -17.30
CA SER A 60 12.02 12.43 -17.98
C SER A 60 11.50 11.02 -17.99
N LEU A 61 10.18 10.86 -17.98
CA LEU A 61 9.56 9.56 -18.15
C LEU A 61 9.93 8.94 -19.50
N PHE A 62 9.92 7.62 -19.55
CA PHE A 62 10.02 6.87 -20.79
C PHE A 62 8.99 7.38 -21.82
N LYS A 63 9.43 7.58 -23.07
CA LYS A 63 8.55 7.99 -24.18
C LYS A 63 8.17 6.77 -25.00
N GLY A 64 6.87 6.55 -25.16
CA GLY A 64 6.32 5.48 -25.97
C GLY A 64 4.94 5.83 -26.52
N ASP A 65 4.35 4.91 -27.26
CA ASP A 65 2.97 5.02 -27.72
C ASP A 65 2.01 5.15 -26.52
N PRO A 66 1.20 6.22 -26.42
CA PRO A 66 0.34 6.46 -25.27
C PRO A 66 -0.66 5.35 -24.98
N ALA A 67 -1.28 4.76 -26.02
CA ALA A 67 -2.27 3.71 -25.86
C ALA A 67 -1.64 2.42 -25.32
N SER A 68 -0.46 2.08 -25.83
CA SER A 68 0.32 0.94 -25.34
C SER A 68 0.76 1.13 -23.89
N LEU A 69 1.21 2.33 -23.52
CA LEU A 69 1.57 2.67 -22.15
C LEU A 69 0.38 2.61 -21.20
N ALA A 70 -0.78 3.16 -21.58
CA ALA A 70 -1.98 3.10 -20.77
C ALA A 70 -2.47 1.67 -20.55
N LYS A 71 -2.45 0.82 -21.59
CA LYS A 71 -2.81 -0.60 -21.47
C LYS A 71 -1.89 -1.38 -20.53
N GLU A 72 -0.58 -1.13 -20.60
CA GLU A 72 0.38 -1.73 -19.67
C GLU A 72 0.16 -1.18 -18.25
N GLY A 73 -0.09 0.12 -18.12
CA GLY A 73 -0.38 0.78 -16.86
C GLY A 73 -1.61 0.21 -16.17
N GLU A 74 -2.68 -0.10 -16.91
CA GLU A 74 -3.86 -0.77 -16.36
C GLU A 74 -3.51 -2.14 -15.76
N ARG A 75 -2.64 -2.90 -16.44
CA ARG A 75 -2.17 -4.20 -15.95
C ARG A 75 -1.37 -4.04 -14.66
N LEU A 76 -0.39 -3.12 -14.65
CA LEU A 76 0.45 -2.83 -13.49
C LEU A 76 -0.36 -2.30 -12.31
N PHE A 77 -1.38 -1.49 -12.57
CA PHE A 77 -2.27 -0.95 -11.54
C PHE A 77 -2.98 -2.03 -10.71
N LYS A 78 -3.16 -3.22 -11.28
CA LYS A 78 -3.78 -4.39 -10.64
C LYS A 78 -2.75 -5.39 -10.12
N ASP A 79 -1.46 -5.16 -10.35
CA ASP A 79 -0.40 -6.11 -10.00
C ASP A 79 0.05 -5.97 -8.55
N GLN A 80 -0.30 -6.96 -7.72
CA GLN A 80 0.09 -7.03 -6.32
C GLN A 80 1.59 -7.30 -6.14
N LYS A 81 2.30 -7.75 -7.19
CA LYS A 81 3.76 -8.00 -7.13
C LYS A 81 4.59 -6.72 -7.06
N LEU A 82 3.97 -5.56 -7.29
CA LEU A 82 4.63 -4.26 -7.14
C LEU A 82 4.88 -3.92 -5.66
N SER A 83 4.10 -4.48 -4.73
CA SER A 83 4.22 -4.23 -3.30
C SER A 83 4.86 -5.39 -2.55
N THR A 84 5.36 -5.11 -1.35
CA THR A 84 5.78 -6.16 -0.40
C THR A 84 4.66 -6.58 0.56
N ASN A 85 3.58 -5.81 0.63
CA ASN A 85 2.47 -6.02 1.56
C ASN A 85 1.19 -6.58 0.89
N GLY A 86 1.27 -6.96 -0.39
CA GLY A 86 0.19 -7.61 -1.13
C GLY A 86 -0.89 -6.65 -1.67
N LEU A 87 -0.69 -5.34 -1.52
CA LEU A 87 -1.55 -4.33 -2.13
C LEU A 87 -1.18 -4.07 -3.59
N SER A 88 -2.17 -3.70 -4.39
CA SER A 88 -1.98 -3.04 -5.68
C SER A 88 -2.64 -1.65 -5.63
N CYS A 89 -2.46 -0.85 -6.67
CA CYS A 89 -3.17 0.43 -6.76
C CYS A 89 -4.70 0.21 -6.76
N SER A 90 -5.16 -0.86 -7.41
CA SER A 90 -6.58 -1.23 -7.44
C SER A 90 -7.13 -1.65 -6.09
N SER A 91 -6.30 -2.07 -5.12
CA SER A 91 -6.78 -2.39 -3.76
C SER A 91 -7.53 -1.23 -3.09
N CYS A 92 -7.23 0.03 -3.47
CA CYS A 92 -7.95 1.21 -2.98
C CYS A 92 -8.69 1.98 -4.08
N HIS A 93 -8.16 1.99 -5.31
CA HIS A 93 -8.63 2.87 -6.38
C HIS A 93 -9.45 2.17 -7.48
N GLU A 94 -9.88 0.92 -7.24
CA GLU A 94 -10.80 0.23 -8.13
C GLU A 94 -12.08 1.05 -8.37
N ASP A 95 -12.60 1.00 -9.61
CA ASP A 95 -13.77 1.77 -10.06
C ASP A 95 -13.68 3.30 -9.89
N ASN A 96 -12.49 3.87 -9.72
CA ASN A 96 -12.27 5.27 -9.34
C ASN A 96 -12.73 5.63 -7.92
N LYS A 97 -12.75 4.65 -7.00
CA LYS A 97 -12.99 4.88 -5.58
C LYS A 97 -11.76 5.50 -4.91
N ALA A 98 -11.96 6.06 -3.73
CA ALA A 98 -10.92 6.64 -2.86
C ALA A 98 -10.06 7.76 -3.49
N PHE A 99 -10.38 8.24 -4.69
CA PHE A 99 -9.80 9.49 -5.20
C PHE A 99 -10.44 10.67 -4.49
N MET A 100 -9.61 11.58 -3.99
CA MET A 100 -10.07 12.84 -3.41
C MET A 100 -10.53 13.82 -4.51
N PRO A 101 -11.42 14.79 -4.22
CA PRO A 101 -11.89 15.76 -5.22
C PRO A 101 -10.77 16.49 -5.97
N GLY A 102 -9.67 16.82 -5.28
CA GLY A 102 -8.49 17.45 -5.88
C GLY A 102 -7.83 16.63 -6.99
N PHE A 103 -8.08 15.31 -7.07
CA PHE A 103 -7.61 14.49 -8.19
C PHE A 103 -8.13 14.99 -9.55
N ALA A 104 -9.25 15.72 -9.58
CA ALA A 104 -9.75 16.36 -10.80
C ALA A 104 -8.93 17.58 -11.23
N GLU A 105 -8.05 18.13 -10.40
CA GLU A 105 -7.26 19.32 -10.73
C GLU A 105 -6.09 18.97 -11.68
N PRO A 106 -5.80 19.82 -12.68
CA PRO A 106 -4.63 19.63 -13.52
C PRO A 106 -3.34 19.53 -12.69
N TYR A 107 -2.48 18.56 -13.00
CA TYR A 107 -1.15 18.48 -12.41
C TYR A 107 -0.17 19.45 -13.10
N PRO A 108 0.81 20.02 -12.37
CA PRO A 108 1.07 19.82 -10.95
C PRO A 108 0.13 20.63 -10.05
N HIS A 109 -0.25 20.06 -8.91
CA HIS A 109 -1.08 20.74 -7.90
C HIS A 109 -0.74 20.23 -6.48
N PHE A 110 -1.35 20.85 -5.47
CA PHE A 110 -1.19 20.46 -4.07
C PHE A 110 -1.94 19.16 -3.77
N VAL A 111 -1.27 18.18 -3.18
CA VAL A 111 -1.92 16.96 -2.66
C VAL A 111 -1.57 16.79 -1.18
N ALA A 112 -2.60 16.67 -0.33
CA ALA A 112 -2.44 16.60 1.12
C ALA A 112 -1.47 15.48 1.55
N MET A 113 -1.60 14.29 0.96
CA MET A 113 -0.72 13.14 1.22
C MET A 113 0.76 13.47 0.96
N ALA A 114 1.06 14.12 -0.17
CA ALA A 114 2.43 14.52 -0.50
C ALA A 114 2.99 15.59 0.44
N ALA A 115 2.14 16.54 0.85
CA ALA A 115 2.50 17.59 1.79
C ALA A 115 2.71 17.07 3.22
N GLU A 116 1.89 16.14 3.66
CA GLU A 116 1.96 15.58 5.01
C GLU A 116 3.12 14.60 5.15
N MET A 117 3.28 13.68 4.18
CA MET A 117 4.26 12.59 4.24
C MET A 117 5.64 13.00 3.70
N GLY A 118 5.69 13.69 2.56
CA GLY A 118 6.95 14.05 1.88
C GLY A 118 7.35 15.51 2.05
N LYS A 119 6.51 16.33 2.71
CA LYS A 119 6.68 17.80 2.79
C LYS A 119 6.76 18.47 1.41
N VAL A 120 6.13 17.86 0.41
CA VAL A 120 6.08 18.37 -0.96
C VAL A 120 4.81 19.18 -1.18
N LYS A 121 4.95 20.45 -1.55
CA LYS A 121 3.82 21.39 -1.67
C LYS A 121 3.06 21.31 -2.99
N SER A 122 3.68 20.72 -4.01
CA SER A 122 3.08 20.54 -5.33
C SER A 122 3.73 19.32 -5.96
N VAL A 123 2.93 18.42 -6.50
CA VAL A 123 3.41 17.18 -7.12
C VAL A 123 2.93 17.11 -8.56
N HIS A 124 3.71 16.45 -9.41
CA HIS A 124 3.28 15.94 -10.71
C HIS A 124 2.58 14.58 -10.56
N LEU A 125 1.89 14.15 -11.61
CA LEU A 125 1.12 12.90 -11.57
C LEU A 125 1.98 11.66 -11.30
N ASP A 126 3.14 11.57 -11.94
CA ASP A 126 4.07 10.45 -11.75
C ASP A 126 4.77 10.47 -10.39
N GLU A 127 5.00 11.65 -9.82
CA GLU A 127 5.45 11.78 -8.43
C GLU A 127 4.37 11.25 -7.49
N MET A 128 3.11 11.61 -7.73
CA MET A 128 1.98 11.08 -6.95
C MET A 128 1.85 9.56 -7.06
N VAL A 129 2.12 8.98 -8.22
CA VAL A 129 2.21 7.52 -8.40
C VAL A 129 3.30 6.94 -7.48
N GLN A 130 4.50 7.51 -7.46
CA GLN A 130 5.59 7.07 -6.58
C GLN A 130 5.24 7.22 -5.10
N PHE A 131 4.55 8.30 -4.72
CA PHE A 131 4.03 8.49 -3.36
C PHE A 131 3.07 7.34 -2.96
N CYS A 132 2.12 6.98 -3.83
CA CYS A 132 1.21 5.84 -3.59
C CYS A 132 1.96 4.50 -3.52
N MET A 133 3.00 4.33 -4.32
CA MET A 133 3.81 3.11 -4.30
C MET A 133 4.60 3.00 -2.99
N VAL A 134 5.31 4.06 -2.59
CA VAL A 134 6.25 3.99 -1.47
C VAL A 134 5.54 4.00 -0.12
N ALA A 135 4.51 4.84 0.05
CA ALA A 135 3.86 4.98 1.34
C ALA A 135 2.87 3.84 1.63
N PRO A 136 1.67 3.77 1.01
CA PRO A 136 0.70 2.73 1.35
C PRO A 136 1.05 1.34 0.83
N MET A 137 1.71 1.22 -0.33
CA MET A 137 2.04 -0.09 -0.90
C MET A 137 3.40 -0.64 -0.41
N GLU A 138 4.17 0.11 0.39
CA GLU A 138 5.52 -0.27 0.84
C GLU A 138 6.42 -0.76 -0.32
N ALA A 139 6.16 -0.27 -1.53
CA ALA A 139 6.89 -0.67 -2.73
C ALA A 139 8.20 0.09 -2.82
N LYS A 140 9.15 -0.50 -3.54
CA LYS A 140 10.33 0.25 -3.99
C LYS A 140 9.91 1.23 -5.07
N PRO A 141 10.42 2.48 -5.06
CA PRO A 141 10.16 3.42 -6.14
C PRO A 141 10.67 2.86 -7.46
N LEU A 142 9.91 3.08 -8.53
CA LEU A 142 10.33 2.75 -9.88
C LEU A 142 11.39 3.76 -10.35
N ALA A 143 12.26 3.34 -11.28
CA ALA A 143 13.19 4.27 -11.91
C ALA A 143 12.43 5.32 -12.71
N TRP A 144 12.91 6.57 -12.69
CA TRP A 144 12.23 7.71 -13.30
C TRP A 144 12.09 7.56 -14.82
N GLU A 145 13.09 7.00 -15.48
CA GLU A 145 13.09 6.66 -16.90
C GLU A 145 12.49 5.28 -17.22
N SER A 146 11.90 4.57 -16.25
CA SER A 146 11.33 3.24 -16.48
C SER A 146 10.07 3.32 -17.35
N ARG A 147 9.84 2.26 -18.13
CA ARG A 147 8.61 2.10 -18.90
C ARG A 147 7.41 1.90 -17.97
N GLU A 148 7.61 1.24 -16.84
CA GLU A 148 6.61 0.91 -15.84
C GLU A 148 6.05 2.18 -15.19
N LEU A 149 6.91 3.12 -14.78
CA LEU A 149 6.45 4.40 -14.23
C LEU A 149 5.70 5.22 -15.28
N ALA A 150 6.21 5.26 -16.52
CA ALA A 150 5.54 5.94 -17.62
C ALA A 150 4.17 5.31 -17.94
N ALA A 151 4.07 3.99 -17.89
CA ALA A 151 2.84 3.24 -18.11
C ALA A 151 1.80 3.52 -17.02
N LEU A 152 2.19 3.43 -15.74
CA LEU A 152 1.33 3.77 -14.61
C LEU A 152 0.85 5.22 -14.69
N ALA A 153 1.76 6.18 -14.93
CA ALA A 153 1.40 7.59 -15.07
C ALA A 153 0.43 7.84 -16.24
N ALA A 154 0.64 7.18 -17.38
CA ALA A 154 -0.27 7.26 -18.52
C ALA A 154 -1.68 6.78 -18.17
N TYR A 155 -1.78 5.60 -17.54
CA TYR A 155 -3.07 5.02 -17.15
C TYR A 155 -3.79 5.86 -16.07
N VAL A 156 -3.08 6.30 -15.03
CA VAL A 156 -3.68 7.17 -14.00
C VAL A 156 -4.12 8.51 -14.62
N GLY A 157 -3.42 9.00 -15.64
CA GLY A 157 -3.86 10.18 -16.40
C GLY A 157 -5.18 9.96 -17.15
N GLU A 158 -5.45 8.75 -17.64
CA GLU A 158 -6.76 8.40 -18.19
C GLU A 158 -7.84 8.33 -17.11
N LEU A 159 -7.51 7.77 -15.93
CA LEU A 159 -8.41 7.76 -14.78
C LEU A 159 -8.77 9.18 -14.36
N GLN A 160 -7.80 10.09 -14.31
CA GLN A 160 -8.03 11.50 -14.01
C GLN A 160 -9.03 12.13 -14.99
N LYS A 161 -8.83 11.96 -16.30
CA LYS A 161 -9.75 12.50 -17.32
C LYS A 161 -11.17 11.95 -17.16
N LYS A 162 -11.31 10.65 -16.87
CA LYS A 162 -12.60 10.00 -16.59
C LYS A 162 -13.23 10.51 -15.29
N PHE A 163 -12.42 10.80 -14.28
CA PHE A 163 -12.87 11.35 -13.02
C PHE A 163 -13.35 12.80 -13.18
N GLN A 164 -12.58 13.63 -13.89
CA GLN A 164 -12.95 15.00 -14.25
C GLN A 164 -14.30 15.05 -14.98
N SER A 165 -14.52 14.20 -15.97
CA SER A 165 -15.79 14.18 -16.71
C SER A 165 -16.99 13.79 -15.84
N LYS A 166 -16.79 12.89 -14.86
CA LYS A 166 -17.82 12.55 -13.86
C LYS A 166 -18.12 13.71 -12.91
N VAL A 167 -17.09 14.40 -12.43
CA VAL A 167 -17.24 15.53 -11.50
C VAL A 167 -17.85 16.76 -12.18
N MET A 168 -17.44 17.04 -13.44
CA MET A 168 -17.93 18.18 -14.22
C MET A 168 -19.32 17.95 -14.83
N ASN A 169 -19.86 16.73 -14.78
CA ASN A 169 -21.22 16.44 -15.22
C ASN A 169 -22.20 16.58 -14.05
N PRO A 170 -22.97 17.68 -13.95
CA PRO A 170 -23.90 17.91 -12.84
C PRO A 170 -25.04 16.89 -12.76
N CYS A 171 -25.21 16.03 -13.79
CA CYS A 171 -26.22 14.98 -13.86
C CYS A 171 -25.66 13.57 -13.58
N ALA A 172 -24.35 13.39 -13.34
CA ALA A 172 -23.72 12.07 -13.21
C ALA A 172 -23.77 11.44 -11.80
N LYS A 173 -24.62 11.96 -10.89
CA LYS A 173 -24.85 11.32 -9.58
C LYS A 173 -25.77 10.10 -9.74
N GLN A 174 -25.21 8.89 -9.75
CA GLN A 174 -25.78 7.70 -9.08
C GLN A 174 -24.64 6.84 -8.55
#